data_AF-A0A6J1EW61-F1
#
_entry.id   AF-A0A6J1EW61-F1
#
_cell.length_a   1.000
_cell.length_b   1.000
_cell.length_c   1.000
_cell.angle_alpha   90.00
_cell.angle_beta   90.00
_cell.angle_gamma   90.00
#
_symmetry.space_group_name_H-M   'P 1'
#
loop_
_entity.id
_entity.type
_entity.pdbx_description
1 polymer ?
#
loop_
_entity_poly.entity_id
_entity_poly.type
_entity_poly.pdbx_seq_one_letter_code
_entity_poly.pdbx_strand_id
1 'polypeptide(L)'
;MSRITGSVGSVACLLFIGTLLPVIVAVDHEVGGDFGWNLPPMLTFFSKWARNTTFFVGDRLKFIPRANETHTYTEAESQKDYDGCIEQGIVFDSTIILTLHNPPRRRYFVCTDGNHCNNGMKFSIDVLPKATTTPNMALKIDVFPLLLFITIMANMFFV
;
A
#
# COMPACT_ATOMS: atom_id res chain seq x y z
N MET A 1 27.60 -57.83 15.61
CA MET A 1 27.97 -57.31 14.28
C MET A 1 26.73 -57.44 13.39
N SER A 2 25.85 -56.43 13.40
CA SER A 2 25.72 -55.38 12.36
C SER A 2 24.73 -55.82 11.26
N ARG A 3 23.42 -55.68 11.53
CA ARG A 3 22.52 -54.62 11.05
C ARG A 3 22.41 -54.56 9.52
N ILE A 4 21.27 -55.07 9.03
CA ILE A 4 20.73 -54.83 7.69
C ILE A 4 20.43 -53.33 7.59
N THR A 5 21.25 -52.59 6.86
CA THR A 5 20.97 -51.20 6.47
C THR A 5 20.10 -51.20 5.23
N GLY A 6 18.78 -51.20 5.43
CA GLY A 6 17.84 -50.74 4.40
C GLY A 6 18.02 -49.24 4.20
N SER A 7 18.39 -48.85 2.99
CA SER A 7 18.49 -47.46 2.57
C SER A 7 17.09 -46.84 2.54
N VAL A 8 16.70 -46.13 3.61
CA VAL A 8 15.51 -45.26 3.64
C VAL A 8 15.89 -43.96 2.94
N GLY A 9 16.17 -44.05 1.65
CA GLY A 9 16.38 -42.90 0.79
C GLY A 9 15.09 -42.63 0.03
N SER A 10 14.48 -41.48 0.28
CA SER A 10 13.42 -40.85 -0.53
C SER A 10 12.00 -40.83 0.05
N VAL A 11 11.81 -40.27 1.25
CA VAL A 11 10.57 -39.52 1.58
C VAL A 11 10.93 -38.18 2.24
N ALA A 12 12.02 -37.56 1.79
CA ALA A 12 12.38 -36.20 2.18
C ALA A 12 12.09 -35.21 1.03
N CYS A 13 11.03 -35.46 0.27
CA CYS A 13 10.58 -34.56 -0.77
C CYS A 13 9.33 -33.81 -0.30
N LEU A 14 9.54 -32.53 0.00
CA LEU A 14 8.62 -31.43 -0.31
C LEU A 14 7.35 -31.28 0.54
N LEU A 15 7.50 -31.02 1.85
CA LEU A 15 6.51 -30.24 2.60
C LEU A 15 7.13 -28.96 3.15
N PHE A 16 7.61 -28.10 2.25
CA PHE A 16 7.76 -26.67 2.53
C PHE A 16 6.63 -25.94 1.82
N ILE A 17 5.40 -26.05 2.35
CA ILE A 17 4.34 -25.09 2.02
C ILE A 17 4.67 -23.84 2.84
N GLY A 18 5.60 -23.02 2.32
CA GLY A 18 5.85 -21.69 2.87
C GLY A 18 4.58 -20.88 2.73
N THR A 19 3.94 -20.54 3.84
CA THR A 19 2.83 -19.60 3.84
C THR A 19 3.36 -18.23 3.44
N LEU A 20 3.04 -17.79 2.22
CA LEU A 20 3.22 -16.41 1.80
C LEU A 20 2.24 -15.55 2.60
N LEU A 21 2.68 -15.08 3.77
CA LEU A 21 1.98 -14.02 4.47
C LEU A 21 2.18 -12.73 3.64
N PRO A 22 1.10 -12.05 3.20
CA PRO A 22 1.25 -10.76 2.55
C PRO A 22 1.81 -9.77 3.58
N VAL A 23 3.06 -9.33 3.38
CA VAL A 23 3.65 -8.26 4.19
C VAL A 23 3.04 -6.95 3.69
N ILE A 24 2.17 -6.35 4.48
CA ILE A 24 1.48 -5.12 4.08
C ILE A 24 2.31 -3.91 4.51
N VAL A 25 3.27 -3.50 3.67
CA VAL A 25 4.15 -2.33 3.89
C VAL A 25 3.45 -1.04 3.47
N ALA A 26 3.83 0.10 4.05
CA ALA A 26 3.39 1.42 3.57
C ALA A 26 4.12 1.78 2.26
N VAL A 27 3.39 2.29 1.27
CA VAL A 27 3.96 2.64 -0.04
C VAL A 27 4.24 4.14 -0.13
N ASP A 28 5.35 4.50 -0.79
CA ASP A 28 5.68 5.88 -1.13
C ASP A 28 5.22 6.19 -2.54
N HIS A 29 4.33 7.15 -2.67
CA HIS A 29 3.80 7.63 -3.95
C HIS A 29 4.42 8.99 -4.27
N GLU A 30 5.30 9.04 -5.28
CA GLU A 30 5.79 10.30 -5.82
C GLU A 30 4.69 10.97 -6.64
N VAL A 31 4.24 12.13 -6.18
CA VAL A 31 3.13 12.86 -6.79
C VAL A 31 3.55 13.35 -8.18
N GLY A 32 2.85 12.92 -9.21
CA GLY A 32 3.20 13.21 -10.61
C GLY A 32 4.35 12.36 -11.17
N GLY A 33 4.93 11.44 -10.40
CA GLY A 33 6.09 10.64 -10.81
C GLY A 33 7.30 11.51 -11.15
N ASP A 34 7.96 11.23 -12.27
CA ASP A 34 9.15 11.97 -12.71
C ASP A 34 8.88 13.48 -12.88
N PHE A 35 7.67 13.85 -13.28
CA PHE A 35 7.25 15.24 -13.43
C PHE A 35 7.26 16.01 -12.10
N GLY A 36 6.99 15.33 -10.99
CA GLY A 36 6.93 15.94 -9.65
C GLY A 36 5.72 16.85 -9.44
N TRP A 37 5.77 17.61 -8.34
CA TRP A 37 4.77 18.59 -7.96
C TRP A 37 5.13 19.96 -8.56
N ASN A 38 4.79 20.15 -9.83
CA ASN A 38 5.02 21.39 -10.59
C ASN A 38 3.77 21.78 -11.39
N LEU A 39 3.78 22.99 -11.98
CA LEU A 39 2.67 23.48 -12.80
C LEU A 39 2.49 22.58 -14.03
N PRO A 40 1.36 21.87 -14.18
CA PRO A 40 1.24 20.83 -15.20
C PRO A 40 0.99 21.42 -16.60
N PRO A 41 1.37 20.70 -17.67
CA PRO A 41 1.09 21.12 -19.04
C PRO A 41 -0.40 21.06 -19.40
N MET A 42 -1.20 20.36 -18.60
CA MET A 42 -2.65 20.19 -18.80
C MET A 42 -3.37 20.13 -17.45
N LEU A 43 -4.58 20.69 -17.39
CA LEU A 43 -5.40 20.74 -16.17
C LEU A 43 -5.68 19.36 -15.54
N THR A 44 -5.72 18.30 -16.36
CA THR A 44 -6.05 16.93 -15.91
C THR A 44 -4.84 16.08 -15.52
N PHE A 45 -3.62 16.63 -15.53
CA PHE A 45 -2.40 15.83 -15.34
C PHE A 45 -2.40 15.07 -14.00
N PHE A 46 -2.55 15.77 -12.88
CA PHE A 46 -2.51 15.13 -11.56
C PHE A 46 -3.73 14.26 -11.29
N SER A 47 -4.91 14.59 -11.83
CA SER A 47 -6.09 13.72 -11.69
C SER A 47 -5.96 12.42 -12.48
N LYS A 48 -5.26 12.42 -13.62
CA LYS A 48 -4.90 11.19 -14.35
C LYS A 48 -3.88 10.36 -13.57
N TRP A 49 -2.84 11.00 -13.03
CA TRP A 49 -1.87 10.33 -12.16
C TRP A 49 -2.57 9.66 -10.96
N ALA A 50 -3.41 10.39 -10.26
CA ALA A 50 -4.15 9.90 -9.10
C ALA A 50 -5.06 8.71 -9.44
N ARG A 51 -5.75 8.74 -10.58
CA ARG A 51 -6.62 7.63 -11.02
C ARG A 51 -5.89 6.34 -11.35
N ASN A 52 -4.58 6.40 -11.64
CA ASN A 52 -3.79 5.22 -11.98
C ASN A 52 -3.16 4.56 -10.76
N THR A 53 -3.46 5.05 -9.55
CA THR A 53 -2.85 4.62 -8.30
C THR A 53 -3.95 4.28 -7.29
N THR A 54 -3.73 3.25 -6.49
CA THR A 54 -4.59 2.92 -5.34
C THR A 54 -3.88 3.34 -4.06
N PHE A 55 -4.58 4.04 -3.17
CA PHE A 55 -4.02 4.59 -1.95
C PHE A 55 -4.62 3.92 -0.72
N PHE A 56 -3.78 3.53 0.22
CA PHE A 56 -4.20 2.94 1.48
C PHE A 56 -3.80 3.81 2.67
N VAL A 57 -4.53 3.68 3.78
CA VAL A 57 -4.10 4.24 5.06
C VAL A 57 -2.68 3.75 5.39
N GLY A 58 -1.80 4.67 5.76
CA GLY A 58 -0.41 4.43 6.08
C GLY A 58 0.55 4.68 4.91
N ASP A 59 0.06 4.76 3.67
CA ASP A 59 0.88 5.18 2.53
C ASP A 59 1.35 6.63 2.68
N ARG A 60 2.39 7.02 1.94
CA ARG A 60 2.97 8.36 1.96
C ARG A 60 2.92 8.99 0.59
N LEU A 61 2.48 10.25 0.51
CA LEU A 61 2.60 11.09 -0.68
C LEU A 61 3.87 11.92 -0.59
N LYS A 62 4.71 11.88 -1.61
CA LYS A 62 5.92 12.69 -1.73
C LYS A 62 5.70 13.79 -2.76
N PHE A 63 5.71 15.03 -2.28
CA PHE A 63 5.63 16.22 -3.10
C PHE A 63 7.07 16.70 -3.37
N ILE A 64 7.53 16.53 -4.60
CA ILE A 64 8.89 16.84 -5.01
C ILE A 64 8.80 18.00 -6.02
N PRO A 65 9.20 19.22 -5.64
CA PRO A 65 9.31 20.31 -6.60
C PRO A 65 10.51 20.04 -7.53
N ARG A 66 10.43 20.49 -8.78
CA ARG A 66 11.53 20.35 -9.75
C ARG A 66 12.01 21.74 -10.17
N ALA A 67 13.14 21.79 -10.87
CA ALA A 67 13.71 23.01 -11.45
C ALA A 67 13.92 24.18 -10.46
N ASN A 68 14.12 23.89 -9.16
CA ASN A 68 14.24 24.89 -8.09
C ASN A 68 13.02 25.82 -7.98
N GLU A 69 11.84 25.34 -8.35
CA GLU A 69 10.58 26.05 -8.16
C GLU A 69 10.10 25.92 -6.70
N THR A 70 9.47 26.98 -6.21
CA THR A 70 8.78 26.99 -4.93
C THR A 70 7.30 26.80 -5.18
N HIS A 71 6.68 25.89 -4.43
CA HIS A 71 5.25 25.61 -4.52
C HIS A 71 4.62 25.63 -3.15
N THR A 72 3.28 25.71 -3.08
CA THR A 72 2.59 25.38 -1.84
C THR A 72 1.98 24.00 -1.87
N TYR A 73 1.72 23.48 -0.68
CA TYR A 73 0.97 22.27 -0.46
C TYR A 73 -0.05 22.53 0.63
N THR A 74 -1.30 22.15 0.37
CA THR A 74 -2.34 22.05 1.39
C THR A 74 -3.34 20.97 1.07
N GLU A 75 -3.97 20.46 2.11
CA GLU A 75 -5.12 19.58 1.98
C GLU A 75 -6.39 20.39 2.20
N ALA A 76 -7.26 20.45 1.19
CA ALA A 76 -8.54 21.11 1.32
C ALA A 76 -9.52 20.28 2.16
N GLU A 77 -10.24 20.93 3.07
CA GLU A 77 -11.16 20.27 4.00
C GLU A 77 -12.40 19.71 3.30
N SER A 78 -12.82 20.35 2.21
CA SER A 78 -14.00 19.95 1.44
C SER A 78 -13.79 20.02 -0.07
N GLN A 79 -14.70 19.39 -0.81
CA GLN A 79 -14.72 19.50 -2.27
C GLN A 79 -14.92 20.96 -2.72
N LYS A 80 -15.71 21.75 -1.97
CA LYS A 80 -15.96 23.15 -2.30
C LYS A 80 -14.67 23.98 -2.19
N ASP A 81 -13.87 23.75 -1.16
CA ASP A 81 -12.62 24.48 -0.95
C ASP A 81 -11.56 24.06 -1.96
N TYR A 82 -11.55 22.76 -2.32
CA TYR A 82 -10.78 22.24 -3.44
C TYR A 82 -11.17 22.90 -4.76
N ASP A 83 -12.45 22.94 -5.10
CA ASP A 83 -12.98 23.51 -6.35
C ASP A 83 -12.77 25.01 -6.43
N GLY A 84 -12.91 25.71 -5.30
CA GLY A 84 -12.68 27.15 -5.21
C GLY A 84 -11.21 27.56 -5.00
N CYS A 85 -10.30 26.62 -4.74
CA CYS A 85 -8.89 26.88 -4.44
C CYS A 85 -8.68 27.85 -3.26
N ILE A 86 -9.43 27.69 -2.17
CA ILE A 86 -9.60 28.73 -1.12
C ILE A 86 -8.68 28.51 0.11
N GLU A 87 -7.73 27.59 0.04
CA GLU A 87 -6.93 27.19 1.22
C GLU A 87 -5.54 27.80 1.28
N GLN A 88 -5.10 28.19 2.47
CA GLN A 88 -3.71 28.60 2.65
C GLN A 88 -2.81 27.35 2.68
N GLY A 89 -1.77 27.37 1.85
CA GLY A 89 -0.81 26.28 1.79
C GLY A 89 0.52 26.60 2.42
N ILE A 90 1.21 25.54 2.83
CA ILE A 90 2.57 25.60 3.31
C ILE A 90 3.47 25.77 2.09
N VAL A 91 4.24 26.85 2.05
CA VAL A 91 5.24 27.11 1.01
C VAL A 91 6.45 26.21 1.24
N PHE A 92 6.96 25.61 0.17
CA PHE A 92 8.15 24.77 0.22
C PHE A 92 8.91 24.77 -1.10
N ASP A 93 10.21 24.55 -1.00
CA ASP A 93 11.17 24.47 -2.11
C ASP A 93 11.90 23.11 -2.14
N SER A 94 11.56 22.21 -1.21
CA SER A 94 12.20 20.90 -1.01
C SER A 94 11.15 19.81 -0.80
N THR A 95 11.56 18.54 -0.80
CA THR A 95 10.59 17.44 -0.75
C THR A 95 9.78 17.43 0.55
N ILE A 96 8.44 17.46 0.43
CA ILE A 96 7.52 17.24 1.55
C ILE A 96 6.95 15.83 1.46
N ILE A 97 6.81 15.17 2.63
CA ILE A 97 6.22 13.84 2.75
C ILE A 97 5.00 13.92 3.66
N LEU A 98 3.84 13.54 3.12
CA LEU A 98 2.59 13.44 3.86
C LEU A 98 2.23 11.96 4.06
N THR A 99 1.93 11.55 5.29
CA THR A 99 1.38 10.22 5.56
C THR A 99 -0.15 10.25 5.52
N LEU A 100 -0.76 9.28 4.83
CA LEU A 100 -2.20 9.11 4.73
C LEU A 100 -2.75 8.41 5.99
N HIS A 101 -3.03 9.20 7.02
CA HIS A 101 -3.58 8.68 8.26
C HIS A 101 -5.07 8.30 8.16
N ASN A 102 -5.54 7.54 9.14
CA ASN A 102 -6.97 7.31 9.37
C ASN A 102 -7.75 8.62 9.57
N PRO A 103 -9.06 8.64 9.29
CA PRO A 103 -9.86 7.55 8.72
C PRO A 103 -9.68 7.42 7.20
N PRO A 104 -9.95 6.23 6.60
CA PRO A 104 -10.07 6.09 5.16
C PRO A 104 -11.15 7.03 4.63
N ARG A 105 -10.80 7.91 3.68
CA ARG A 105 -11.72 8.88 3.08
C ARG A 105 -11.17 9.46 1.79
N ARG A 106 -12.03 10.18 1.06
CA ARG A 106 -11.62 11.11 0.01
C ARG A 106 -10.80 12.25 0.63
N ARG A 107 -9.64 12.55 0.03
CA ARG A 107 -8.78 13.69 0.39
C ARG A 107 -8.50 14.55 -0.85
N TYR A 108 -8.28 15.85 -0.64
CA TYR A 108 -8.14 16.84 -1.70
C TYR A 108 -6.84 17.62 -1.50
N PHE A 109 -6.01 17.72 -2.53
CA PHE A 109 -4.71 18.37 -2.44
C PHE A 109 -4.58 19.44 -3.50
N VAL A 110 -4.05 20.60 -3.12
CA VAL A 110 -3.91 21.77 -4.00
C VAL A 110 -2.60 22.51 -3.75
N CYS A 111 -2.11 23.17 -4.79
CA CYS A 111 -1.09 24.23 -4.70
C CYS A 111 -1.79 25.57 -4.84
N THR A 112 -1.76 26.38 -3.79
CA THR A 112 -2.35 27.72 -3.71
C THR A 112 -1.36 28.85 -3.92
N ASP A 113 -0.17 28.55 -4.44
CA ASP A 113 0.73 29.59 -4.95
C ASP A 113 0.13 30.24 -6.20
N GLY A 114 -0.08 31.56 -6.14
CA GLY A 114 -0.72 32.34 -7.21
C GLY A 114 -2.00 31.69 -7.74
N ASN A 115 -1.98 31.30 -9.02
CA ASN A 115 -3.12 30.65 -9.70
C ASN A 115 -2.86 29.17 -10.06
N HIS A 116 -1.88 28.51 -9.41
CA HIS A 116 -1.46 27.14 -9.75
C HIS A 116 -2.60 26.12 -9.62
N CYS A 117 -3.43 26.23 -8.58
CA CYS A 117 -4.59 25.35 -8.37
C CYS A 117 -5.55 25.36 -9.57
N ASN A 118 -5.95 26.55 -10.04
CA ASN A 118 -6.86 26.69 -11.20
C ASN A 118 -6.18 26.26 -12.51
N ASN A 119 -4.86 26.36 -12.58
CA ASN A 119 -4.05 25.86 -13.69
C ASN A 119 -3.76 24.34 -13.59
N GLY A 120 -4.47 23.63 -12.72
CA GLY A 120 -4.48 22.16 -12.68
C GLY A 120 -3.54 21.53 -11.67
N MET A 121 -2.86 22.33 -10.84
CA MET A 121 -1.98 21.84 -9.79
C MET A 121 -2.77 21.42 -8.55
N LYS A 122 -3.66 20.43 -8.76
CA LYS A 122 -4.62 19.92 -7.80
C LYS A 122 -5.03 18.48 -8.16
N PHE A 123 -5.34 17.68 -7.15
CA PHE A 123 -5.93 16.35 -7.34
C PHE A 123 -6.70 15.89 -6.11
N SER A 124 -7.48 14.83 -6.26
CA SER A 124 -8.11 14.14 -5.14
C SER A 124 -7.86 12.64 -5.23
N ILE A 125 -7.87 11.98 -4.07
CA ILE A 125 -7.68 10.52 -3.96
C ILE A 125 -8.70 9.93 -3.00
N ASP A 126 -9.13 8.70 -3.27
CA ASP A 126 -9.84 7.88 -2.29
C ASP A 126 -8.83 7.04 -1.52
N VAL A 127 -8.72 7.27 -0.21
CA VAL A 127 -7.85 6.48 0.66
C VAL A 127 -8.66 5.32 1.24
N LEU A 128 -8.20 4.10 0.97
CA LEU A 128 -8.84 2.86 1.41
C LEU A 128 -8.29 2.38 2.75
N PRO A 129 -9.08 1.62 3.53
CA PRO A 129 -8.55 0.96 4.73
C PRO A 129 -7.45 -0.02 4.32
N LYS A 130 -6.34 0.02 5.07
CA LYS A 130 -5.33 -1.01 4.96
C LYS A 130 -5.85 -2.26 5.65
N ALA A 131 -5.92 -3.39 4.93
CA ALA A 131 -6.31 -4.65 5.54
C ALA A 131 -5.30 -4.97 6.65
N THR A 132 -5.74 -5.03 7.89
CA THR A 132 -4.94 -5.61 8.96
C THR A 132 -5.25 -7.10 8.96
N THR A 133 -4.33 -7.92 8.49
CA THR A 133 -4.37 -9.34 8.82
C THR A 133 -3.98 -9.45 10.29
N THR A 134 -4.94 -9.24 11.19
CA THR A 134 -4.82 -9.83 12.53
C THR A 134 -4.67 -11.33 12.28
N PRO A 135 -3.60 -12.01 12.75
CA PRO A 135 -3.55 -13.46 12.68
C PRO A 135 -4.68 -13.97 13.58
N ASN A 136 -5.86 -14.14 13.00
CA ASN A 136 -6.91 -14.89 13.65
C ASN A 136 -6.42 -16.33 13.63
N MET A 137 -5.77 -16.78 14.72
CA MET A 137 -5.41 -18.19 14.90
C MET A 137 -6.64 -19.10 14.95
N ALA A 138 -7.85 -18.58 14.74
CA ALA A 138 -9.03 -19.36 14.39
C ALA A 138 -9.07 -19.71 12.89
N LEU A 139 -7.97 -20.25 12.34
CA LEU A 139 -8.13 -21.25 11.30
C LEU A 139 -8.66 -22.48 12.04
N LYS A 140 -9.97 -22.73 11.97
CA LYS A 140 -10.50 -24.05 12.30
C LYS A 140 -9.84 -25.02 11.33
N ILE A 141 -8.68 -25.53 11.71
CA ILE A 141 -8.12 -26.72 11.11
C ILE A 141 -9.17 -27.78 11.41
N ASP A 142 -9.95 -28.17 10.40
CA ASP A 142 -10.67 -29.42 10.47
C ASP A 142 -9.59 -30.47 10.72
N VAL A 143 -9.47 -30.92 11.97
CA VAL A 143 -8.47 -31.92 12.41
C VAL A 143 -8.87 -33.30 11.89
N PHE A 144 -9.98 -33.41 11.18
CA PHE A 144 -10.52 -34.63 10.61
C PHE A 144 -9.57 -35.33 9.62
N PRO A 145 -8.93 -34.63 8.66
CA PRO A 145 -7.90 -35.21 7.82
C PRO A 145 -6.67 -35.59 8.67
N LEU A 146 -6.27 -34.76 9.64
CA LEU A 146 -5.09 -34.98 10.48
C LEU A 146 -5.23 -36.25 11.36
N LEU A 147 -6.41 -36.50 11.91
CA LEU A 147 -6.71 -37.71 12.69
C LEU A 147 -6.78 -38.97 11.82
N LEU A 148 -7.24 -38.85 10.57
CA LEU A 148 -7.19 -39.94 9.61
C LEU A 148 -5.73 -40.29 9.25
N PHE A 149 -4.88 -39.28 9.07
CA PHE A 149 -3.45 -39.48 8.83
C PHE A 149 -2.74 -40.11 10.03
N ILE A 150 -3.07 -39.71 11.27
CA ILE A 150 -2.48 -40.30 12.49
C ILE A 150 -2.89 -41.77 12.65
N THR A 151 -4.14 -42.12 12.34
CA THR A 151 -4.61 -43.52 12.43
C THR A 151 -4.04 -44.42 11.33
N ILE A 152 -3.86 -43.91 10.11
CA ILE A 152 -3.17 -44.62 9.03
C ILE A 152 -1.70 -44.85 9.36
N MET A 153 -1.01 -43.83 9.91
CA MET A 153 0.37 -43.94 10.35
C MET A 153 0.53 -44.94 11.49
N ALA A 154 -0.38 -44.95 12.48
CA ALA A 154 -0.34 -45.91 13.58
C ALA A 154 -0.48 -47.37 13.07
N ASN A 155 -1.36 -47.62 12.10
CA ASN A 155 -1.53 -48.96 11.51
C ASN A 155 -0.34 -49.42 10.65
N MET A 156 0.48 -48.49 10.14
CA MET A 156 1.69 -48.83 9.40
C MET A 156 2.89 -49.20 10.31
N PHE A 157 2.81 -48.91 11.62
CA PHE A 157 3.83 -49.32 12.60
C PHE A 157 3.54 -50.66 13.29
N PHE A 158 2.38 -51.27 13.01
CA PHE A 158 1.98 -52.57 13.58
C PHE A 158 1.89 -53.72 12.55
N VAL A 159 2.48 -53.56 11.36
CA VAL A 159 2.69 -54.64 10.38
C VAL A 159 4.18 -54.86 10.16
#